data_AF-A0A957JMQ6-F1
#
_entry.id   AF-A0A957JMQ6-F1
#
_cell.length_a   1.000
_cell.length_b   1.000
_cell.length_c   1.000
_cell.angle_alpha   90.00
_cell.angle_beta   90.00
_cell.angle_gamma   90.00
#
_symmetry.space_group_name_H-M   'P 1'
#
loop_
_entity.id
_entity.type
_entity.pdbx_description
1 polymer ?
#
loop_
_entity_poly.entity_id
_entity_poly.type
_entity_poly.pdbx_seq_one_letter_code
_entity_poly.pdbx_strand_id
1 'polypeptide(L)'
;MTRVCVTGANGHVGANVVRSLLQRRHEVVPFVRRTSDLQGIVLCPNGILGPYDYAITQTTELLRGWVNGTAVTNHGGVGFVDVRDVADVHAQAVSKGEPGKRYILAGENLTVQQWGKLVTRFTGIKPPMTQEPVRPAPGSWVA
;
A
#
# COMPACT_ATOMS: atom_id res chain seq x y z
N MET A 1 31.31 5.75 10.24
CA MET A 1 30.85 5.97 8.86
C MET A 1 31.79 5.20 7.95
N THR A 2 31.27 4.24 7.19
CA THR A 2 32.10 3.31 6.40
C THR A 2 31.59 3.30 4.97
N ARG A 3 32.52 3.27 4.00
CA ARG A 3 32.21 3.16 2.58
C ARG A 3 32.01 1.69 2.20
N VAL A 4 30.86 1.34 1.64
CA VAL A 4 30.45 -0.04 1.36
C VAL A 4 30.11 -0.20 -0.11
N CYS A 5 30.75 -1.15 -0.79
CA CYS A 5 30.37 -1.55 -2.15
C CYS A 5 29.34 -2.68 -2.09
N VAL A 6 28.22 -2.54 -2.80
CA VAL A 6 27.18 -3.58 -2.90
C VAL A 6 27.11 -4.08 -4.33
N THR A 7 27.51 -5.33 -4.54
CA THR A 7 27.36 -6.01 -5.85
C THR A 7 25.93 -6.51 -6.04
N GLY A 8 25.38 -6.37 -7.25
CA GLY A 8 23.99 -6.74 -7.50
C GLY A 8 23.00 -5.76 -6.84
N ALA A 9 23.42 -4.49 -6.70
CA ALA A 9 22.66 -3.44 -6.02
C ALA A 9 21.27 -3.16 -6.62
N ASN A 10 21.02 -3.57 -7.87
CA ASN A 10 19.73 -3.43 -8.55
C ASN A 10 18.82 -4.67 -8.43
N GLY A 11 19.25 -5.74 -7.76
CA GLY A 11 18.39 -6.90 -7.48
C GLY A 11 17.49 -6.68 -6.27
N HIS A 12 16.51 -7.58 -6.06
CA HIS A 12 15.57 -7.50 -4.94
C HIS A 12 16.27 -7.35 -3.57
N VAL A 13 17.22 -8.24 -3.27
CA VAL A 13 17.99 -8.21 -2.01
C VAL A 13 18.95 -7.03 -2.00
N GLY A 14 19.71 -6.81 -3.08
CA GLY A 14 20.72 -5.76 -3.16
C GLY A 14 20.13 -4.35 -2.95
N ALA A 15 18.99 -4.07 -3.57
CA ALA A 15 18.31 -2.78 -3.42
C ALA A 15 17.81 -2.54 -1.99
N ASN A 16 17.40 -3.59 -1.27
CA ASN A 16 17.01 -3.47 0.13
C ASN A 16 18.24 -3.29 1.05
N VAL A 17 19.35 -3.97 0.76
CA VAL A 17 20.62 -3.78 1.46
C VAL A 17 21.13 -2.35 1.29
N VAL A 18 21.13 -1.82 0.06
CA VAL A 18 21.51 -0.42 -0.22
C VAL A 18 20.66 0.54 0.62
N ARG A 19 19.32 0.39 0.61
CA ARG A 19 18.41 1.22 1.42
C ARG A 19 18.75 1.15 2.91
N SER A 20 18.99 -0.04 3.43
CA SER A 20 19.29 -0.25 4.85
C SER A 20 20.64 0.36 5.27
N LEU A 21 21.66 0.31 4.39
CA LEU A 21 22.97 0.94 4.62
C LEU A 21 22.87 2.47 4.59
N LEU A 22 22.10 3.03 3.65
CA LEU A 22 21.85 4.47 3.57
C LEU A 22 21.10 4.98 4.81
N GLN A 23 20.08 4.26 5.29
CA GLN A 23 19.36 4.58 6.54
C GLN A 23 20.30 4.61 7.76
N ARG A 24 21.31 3.75 7.78
CA ARG A 24 22.38 3.72 8.80
C ARG A 24 23.51 4.73 8.56
N ARG A 25 23.35 5.63 7.57
CA ARG A 25 24.31 6.69 7.19
C ARG A 25 25.68 6.17 6.73
N HIS A 26 25.74 4.98 6.12
CA HIS A 26 26.92 4.55 5.37
C HIS A 26 26.97 5.23 4.00
N GLU A 27 28.18 5.42 3.49
CA GLU A 27 28.37 5.77 2.07
C GLU A 27 28.30 4.47 1.26
N VAL A 28 27.40 4.39 0.27
CA VAL A 28 27.16 3.17 -0.49
C VAL A 28 27.56 3.37 -1.94
N VAL A 29 28.38 2.47 -2.47
CA VAL A 29 28.72 2.37 -3.89
C VAL A 29 27.92 1.22 -4.49
N PRO A 30 26.78 1.48 -5.16
CA PRO A 30 25.99 0.45 -5.81
C PRO A 30 26.70 -0.02 -7.08
N PHE A 31 27.12 -1.28 -7.11
CA PHE A 31 27.76 -1.88 -8.27
C PHE A 31 26.73 -2.66 -9.09
N VAL A 32 26.48 -2.16 -10.31
CA VAL A 32 25.54 -2.70 -11.29
C VAL A 32 26.26 -2.93 -12.62
N ARG A 33 25.78 -3.87 -13.44
CA ARG A 33 26.33 -4.08 -14.79
C ARG A 33 26.00 -2.86 -15.65
N ARG A 34 26.93 -2.46 -16.54
CA ARG A 34 26.71 -1.33 -17.46
C ARG A 34 25.49 -1.49 -18.36
N THR A 35 25.13 -2.74 -18.68
CA THR A 35 23.99 -3.07 -19.54
C THR A 35 22.68 -3.25 -18.77
N SER A 36 22.70 -3.09 -17.45
CA SER A 36 21.47 -3.21 -16.65
C SER A 36 20.53 -2.06 -16.97
N ASP A 37 19.26 -2.36 -17.19
CA ASP A 37 18.21 -1.36 -17.06
C ASP A 37 18.01 -1.04 -15.56
N LEU A 38 18.02 0.25 -15.23
CA LEU A 38 17.83 0.76 -13.88
C LEU A 38 16.43 1.34 -13.68
N GLN A 39 15.62 1.36 -14.74
CA GLN A 39 14.23 1.75 -14.65
C GLN A 39 13.46 0.64 -13.91
N GLY A 40 12.96 0.96 -12.73
CA GLY A 40 12.08 0.08 -11.98
C GLY A 40 10.64 0.13 -12.49
N ILE A 41 9.81 -0.80 -12.02
CA ILE A 41 8.35 -0.74 -12.14
C ILE A 41 7.79 -0.30 -10.80
N VAL A 42 6.81 0.61 -10.80
CA VAL A 42 6.13 1.04 -9.57
C VAL A 42 4.70 0.52 -9.58
N LEU A 43 4.34 -0.24 -8.55
CA LEU A 43 2.97 -0.67 -8.31
C LEU A 43 2.39 0.22 -7.20
N CYS A 44 1.24 0.83 -7.46
CA CYS A 44 0.57 1.79 -6.58
C CYS A 44 -0.78 1.19 -6.13
N PRO A 45 -0.79 0.28 -5.14
CA PRO A 45 -2.04 -0.19 -4.56
C PRO A 45 -2.72 0.90 -3.73
N ASN A 46 -4.05 0.91 -3.74
CA ASN A 46 -4.87 1.78 -2.89
C ASN A 46 -5.28 1.05 -1.59
N GLY A 47 -6.55 1.13 -1.16
CA GLY A 47 -7.06 0.47 0.04
C GLY A 47 -7.01 -1.05 -0.08
N ILE A 48 -5.92 -1.66 0.36
CA ILE A 48 -5.75 -3.11 0.34
C ILE A 48 -6.64 -3.73 1.43
N LEU A 49 -7.48 -4.68 1.05
CA LEU A 49 -8.29 -5.46 1.99
C LEU A 49 -8.24 -6.94 1.62
N GLY A 50 -8.21 -7.82 2.61
CA GLY A 50 -8.22 -9.25 2.37
C GLY A 50 -7.85 -10.07 3.62
N PRO A 51 -7.78 -11.40 3.47
CA PRO A 51 -7.39 -12.27 4.58
C PRO A 51 -5.93 -12.03 5.01
N TYR A 52 -5.61 -12.41 6.25
CA TYR A 52 -4.25 -12.40 6.81
C TYR A 52 -3.62 -11.01 7.00
N ASP A 53 -4.41 -9.96 7.21
CA ASP A 53 -3.89 -8.66 7.64
C ASP A 53 -3.51 -8.69 9.14
N TYR A 54 -2.31 -9.17 9.45
CA TYR A 54 -1.79 -9.24 10.82
C TYR A 54 -1.36 -7.88 11.38
N ALA A 55 -1.02 -6.93 10.51
CA ALA A 55 -0.63 -5.58 10.91
C ALA A 55 -1.84 -4.74 11.30
N ILE A 56 -3.05 -5.17 10.92
CA ILE A 56 -4.29 -4.43 11.05
C ILE A 56 -4.12 -3.05 10.42
N THR A 57 -3.92 -3.05 9.11
CA THR A 57 -3.81 -1.83 8.31
C THR A 57 -5.06 -0.95 8.49
N GLN A 58 -4.95 0.33 8.12
CA GLN A 58 -6.01 1.34 8.33
C GLN A 58 -7.39 0.89 7.83
N THR A 59 -7.44 0.17 6.72
CA THR A 59 -8.67 -0.41 6.17
C THR A 59 -9.25 -1.48 7.11
N THR A 60 -8.45 -2.43 7.55
CA THR A 60 -8.90 -3.45 8.52
C THR A 60 -9.25 -2.84 9.87
N GLU A 61 -8.55 -1.79 10.30
CA GLU A 61 -8.83 -1.08 11.54
C GLU A 61 -10.22 -0.44 11.55
N LEU A 62 -10.62 0.21 10.45
CA LEU A 62 -11.96 0.78 10.32
C LEU A 62 -13.05 -0.30 10.33
N LEU A 63 -12.84 -1.40 9.59
CA LEU A 63 -13.76 -2.54 9.60
C LEU A 63 -13.93 -3.13 11.01
N ARG A 64 -12.81 -3.38 11.70
CA ARG A 64 -12.80 -3.88 13.08
C ARG A 64 -13.50 -2.90 14.02
N GLY A 65 -13.26 -1.60 13.85
CA GLY A 65 -13.90 -0.56 14.65
C GLY A 65 -15.41 -0.53 14.47
N TRP A 66 -15.93 -0.76 13.25
CA TRP A 66 -17.37 -0.90 13.04
C TRP A 66 -17.95 -2.13 13.72
N VAL A 67 -17.29 -3.28 13.59
CA VAL A 67 -17.73 -4.53 14.22
C VAL A 67 -17.75 -4.39 15.75
N ASN A 68 -16.78 -3.69 16.32
CA ASN A 68 -16.67 -3.48 17.77
C ASN A 68 -17.44 -2.25 18.28
N GLY A 69 -18.10 -1.49 17.40
CA GLY A 69 -18.83 -0.27 17.78
C GLY A 69 -17.94 0.91 18.21
N THR A 70 -16.64 0.89 17.88
CA THR A 70 -15.67 1.93 18.25
C THR A 70 -15.31 2.88 17.11
N ALA A 71 -15.85 2.67 15.91
CA ALA A 71 -15.61 3.53 14.75
C ALA A 71 -16.92 4.04 14.13
N VAL A 72 -16.79 5.16 13.43
CA VAL A 72 -17.87 5.85 12.71
C VAL A 72 -17.54 5.92 11.22
N THR A 73 -18.57 5.98 10.41
CA THR A 73 -18.47 6.08 8.95
C THR A 73 -18.34 7.53 8.55
N ASN A 74 -17.21 7.87 7.95
CA ASN A 74 -16.93 9.22 7.48
C ASN A 74 -17.38 9.43 6.03
N HIS A 75 -17.43 10.69 5.61
CA HIS A 75 -17.56 11.03 4.19
C HIS A 75 -16.24 10.79 3.45
N GLY A 76 -16.33 10.37 2.19
CA GLY A 76 -15.17 10.11 1.33
C GLY A 76 -15.31 8.81 0.55
N GLY A 77 -14.24 8.44 -0.14
CA GLY A 77 -14.16 7.19 -0.89
C GLY A 77 -12.73 6.69 -1.02
N VAL A 78 -12.61 5.40 -1.23
CA VAL A 78 -11.34 4.69 -1.36
C VAL A 78 -11.46 3.71 -2.53
N GLY A 79 -10.41 3.62 -3.35
CA GLY A 79 -10.26 2.52 -4.29
C GLY A 79 -9.78 1.29 -3.52
N PHE A 80 -10.58 0.23 -3.48
CA PHE A 80 -10.25 -1.03 -2.83
C PHE A 80 -9.62 -2.00 -3.81
N VAL A 81 -8.68 -2.81 -3.32
CA VAL A 81 -8.09 -3.92 -4.07
C VAL A 81 -7.90 -5.10 -3.14
N ASP A 82 -8.19 -6.32 -3.63
CA ASP A 82 -7.94 -7.53 -2.84
C ASP A 82 -6.44 -7.76 -2.70
N VAL A 83 -5.97 -8.13 -1.51
CA VAL A 83 -4.54 -8.42 -1.26
C VAL A 83 -4.01 -9.53 -2.18
N ARG A 84 -4.86 -10.48 -2.58
CA ARG A 84 -4.50 -11.58 -3.50
C ARG A 84 -4.27 -11.05 -4.91
N ASP A 85 -5.11 -10.14 -5.38
CA ASP A 85 -4.90 -9.48 -6.68
C ASP A 85 -3.63 -8.64 -6.68
N VAL A 86 -3.33 -7.94 -5.57
CA VAL A 86 -2.06 -7.21 -5.41
C VAL A 86 -0.87 -8.16 -5.52
N ALA A 87 -0.92 -9.32 -4.86
CA ALA A 87 0.14 -10.31 -4.92
C ALA A 87 0.31 -10.89 -6.34
N ASP A 88 -0.78 -11.20 -7.02
CA ASP A 88 -0.77 -11.70 -8.39
C ASP A 88 -0.19 -10.67 -9.36
N VAL A 89 -0.53 -9.39 -9.21
CA VAL A 89 0.05 -8.32 -10.04
C VAL A 89 1.53 -8.15 -9.75
N HIS A 90 1.99 -8.24 -8.49
CA HIS A 90 3.41 -8.20 -8.16
C HIS A 90 4.18 -9.35 -8.83
N ALA A 91 3.64 -10.56 -8.80
CA ALA A 91 4.25 -11.72 -9.46
C ALA A 91 4.31 -11.53 -10.99
N GLN A 92 3.22 -11.04 -11.58
CA GLN A 92 3.14 -10.82 -13.02
C GLN A 92 4.03 -9.66 -13.50
N ALA A 93 4.20 -8.61 -12.70
CA ALA A 93 5.00 -7.44 -13.04
C ALA A 93 6.46 -7.78 -13.35
N VAL A 94 7.00 -8.87 -12.78
CA VAL A 94 8.36 -9.37 -13.09
C VAL A 94 8.53 -9.69 -14.57
N SER A 95 7.47 -10.17 -15.22
CA SER A 95 7.52 -10.64 -16.62
C SER A 95 6.78 -9.74 -17.61
N LYS A 96 5.72 -9.05 -17.14
CA LYS A 96 4.82 -8.25 -17.97
C LYS A 96 4.94 -6.75 -17.74
N GLY A 97 5.60 -6.33 -16.65
CA GLY A 97 5.73 -4.92 -16.35
C GLY A 97 6.73 -4.24 -17.28
N GLU A 98 6.41 -3.02 -17.68
CA GLU A 98 7.29 -2.21 -18.51
C GLU A 98 8.20 -1.36 -17.62
N PRO A 99 9.53 -1.36 -17.84
CA PRO A 99 10.46 -0.50 -17.12
C PRO A 99 10.04 0.98 -17.18
N GLY A 100 10.16 1.66 -16.04
CA GLY A 100 9.86 3.08 -15.90
C GLY A 100 8.36 3.42 -15.79
N LYS A 101 7.47 2.42 -15.88
CA LYS A 101 6.03 2.63 -15.74
C LYS A 101 5.55 2.52 -14.29
N ARG A 102 4.40 3.15 -14.06
CA ARG A 102 3.66 3.12 -12.79
C ARG A 102 2.26 2.58 -13.06
N TYR A 103 1.81 1.63 -12.25
CA TYR A 103 0.50 0.99 -12.40
C TYR A 103 -0.32 1.20 -11.13
N ILE A 104 -1.51 1.77 -11.26
CA ILE A 104 -2.48 1.86 -10.16
C ILE A 104 -3.14 0.49 -10.01
N LEU A 105 -3.12 -0.07 -8.80
CA LEU A 105 -3.84 -1.30 -8.51
C LEU A 105 -5.14 -0.94 -7.79
N ALA A 106 -6.23 -0.97 -8.54
CA ALA A 106 -7.57 -0.71 -8.04
C ALA A 106 -8.52 -1.78 -8.58
N GLY A 107 -9.33 -2.35 -7.68
CA GLY A 107 -10.49 -3.15 -8.04
C GLY A 107 -11.72 -2.24 -8.09
N GLU A 108 -12.31 -1.98 -6.92
CA GLU A 108 -13.58 -1.27 -6.80
C GLU A 108 -13.43 0.08 -6.12
N ASN A 109 -14.02 1.13 -6.68
CA ASN A 109 -14.09 2.44 -6.04
C ASN A 109 -15.37 2.55 -5.22
N LEU A 110 -15.24 2.56 -3.89
CA LEU A 110 -16.37 2.64 -2.99
C LEU A 110 -16.31 3.90 -2.14
N THR A 111 -17.46 4.53 -1.94
CA THR A 111 -17.61 5.45 -0.82
C THR A 111 -17.55 4.67 0.49
N VAL A 112 -17.12 5.31 1.58
CA VAL A 112 -17.09 4.65 2.89
C VAL A 112 -18.50 4.21 3.31
N GLN A 113 -19.55 4.91 2.87
CA GLN A 113 -20.94 4.49 3.10
C GLN A 113 -21.34 3.24 2.30
N GLN A 114 -20.90 3.13 1.05
CA GLN A 114 -21.13 1.92 0.25
C GLN A 114 -20.44 0.72 0.88
N TRP A 115 -19.22 0.91 1.39
CA TRP A 115 -18.52 -0.13 2.13
C TRP A 115 -19.24 -0.49 3.44
N GLY A 116 -19.69 0.49 4.22
CA GLY A 116 -20.48 0.25 5.44
C GLY A 116 -21.78 -0.52 5.16
N LYS A 117 -22.43 -0.31 4.00
CA LYS A 117 -23.59 -1.11 3.56
C LYS A 117 -23.20 -2.56 3.28
N LEU A 118 -22.04 -2.81 2.68
CA LEU A 118 -21.53 -4.17 2.50
C LEU A 118 -21.27 -4.86 3.85
N VAL A 119 -20.66 -4.16 4.80
CA VAL A 119 -20.45 -4.68 6.16
C VAL A 119 -21.79 -5.02 6.82
N THR A 120 -22.78 -4.13 6.71
CA THR A 120 -24.14 -4.39 7.23
C THR A 120 -24.77 -5.63 6.60
N ARG A 121 -24.60 -5.81 5.29
CA ARG A 121 -25.13 -6.98 4.57
C ARG A 121 -24.54 -8.31 5.09
N PHE A 122 -23.25 -8.34 5.42
CA PHE A 122 -22.58 -9.59 5.82
C PHE A 122 -22.59 -9.84 7.33
N THR A 123 -22.68 -8.80 8.15
CA THR A 123 -22.54 -8.92 9.62
C THR A 123 -23.83 -8.59 10.39
N GLY A 124 -24.81 -7.93 9.74
CA GLY A 124 -25.99 -7.35 10.40
C GLY A 124 -25.68 -6.08 11.21
N ILE A 125 -24.40 -5.72 11.39
CA ILE A 125 -23.98 -4.54 12.13
C ILE A 125 -24.10 -3.33 11.22
N LYS A 126 -24.85 -2.32 11.65
CA LYS A 126 -25.00 -1.05 10.92
C LYS A 126 -23.97 -0.05 11.45
N PRO A 127 -22.91 0.28 10.69
CA PRO A 127 -21.95 1.29 11.11
C PRO A 127 -22.63 2.64 11.35
N PRO A 128 -22.36 3.31 12.49
CA PRO A 128 -22.86 4.66 12.71
C PRO A 128 -22.24 5.63 11.70
N MET A 129 -22.99 6.65 11.29
CA MET A 129 -22.55 7.70 10.36
C MET A 129 -22.11 8.93 11.13
N THR A 130 -21.00 9.56 10.75
CA THR A 130 -20.72 10.92 11.21
C THR A 130 -21.68 11.90 10.54
N GLN A 131 -22.08 12.94 11.27
CA GLN A 131 -22.86 14.04 10.69
C GLN A 131 -21.98 15.11 10.03
N GLU A 132 -20.72 15.21 10.45
CA GLU A 132 -19.76 16.17 9.90
C GLU A 132 -18.71 15.48 9.01
N PRO A 133 -18.26 16.15 7.92
CA PRO A 133 -17.08 15.74 7.19
C PRO A 133 -15.86 15.76 8.13
N VAL A 134 -15.14 14.65 8.22
CA VAL A 134 -13.85 14.63 8.93
C VAL A 134 -12.90 15.54 8.17
N ARG A 135 -12.55 16.68 8.77
CA ARG A 135 -11.50 17.54 8.24
C ARG A 135 -10.18 16.78 8.35
N PRO A 136 -9.42 16.62 7.26
CA PRO A 136 -8.07 16.10 7.37
C PRO A 136 -7.29 16.96 8.36
N ALA A 137 -6.49 16.31 9.22
CA ALA A 137 -5.61 17.05 10.11
C ALA A 137 -4.70 17.97 9.27
N PRO A 138 -4.41 19.20 9.71
CA PRO A 138 -3.50 20.08 8.98
C PRO A 138 -2.18 19.35 8.69
N GLY A 139 -1.80 19.25 7.41
CA GLY A 139 -0.59 18.54 6.97
C GLY A 139 -0.74 17.03 6.71
N SER A 140 -1.94 16.45 6.79
CA SER A 140 -2.15 15.03 6.46
C SER A 140 -2.18 14.72 4.96
N TRP A 141 -2.12 15.75 4.11
CA TRP A 141 -1.92 15.61 2.67
C TRP A 141 -0.43 15.45 2.39
N VAL A 142 0.03 14.20 2.27
CA VAL A 142 1.33 13.91 1.68
C VAL A 142 1.08 13.63 0.20
N ALA A 143 1.32 14.64 -0.64
CA ALA A 143 1.45 14.47 -2.08
C ALA A 143 2.88 14.01 -2.43
#